data_AF-A0A7C3JTU1-F1
#
_entry.id   AF-A0A7C3JTU1-F1
#
_cell.length_a   1.000
_cell.length_b   1.000
_cell.length_c   1.000
_cell.angle_alpha   90.00
_cell.angle_beta   90.00
_cell.angle_gamma   90.00
#
_symmetry.space_group_name_H-M   'P 1'
#
loop_
_entity.id
_entity.type
_entity.pdbx_description
1 polymer ?
#
loop_
_entity_poly.entity_id
_entity_poly.type
_entity_poly.pdbx_seq_one_letter_code
_entity_poly.pdbx_strand_id
1 'polypeptide(L)'
;GMVLHEYYFENLAPKGRGEPSKELSSALAQNFGSYEKWKECFTGVGEMRGVGWAILYRDPTTARLSNHWVGLHQDGVPSGFDPILVMDVWEHAFLLDYKPSERTKYIEAFFANVNWDPINARLREPARPRAAA
;
A
#
# COMPACT_ATOMS: atom_id res chain seq x y z
N GLY A 1 1.03 3.28 -14.46
CA GLY A 1 -0.43 3.50 -14.46
C GLY A 1 -1.17 2.19 -14.29
N MET A 2 -1.31 1.42 -15.38
CA MET A 2 -2.04 0.13 -15.41
C MET A 2 -1.66 -0.83 -14.27
N VAL A 3 -0.38 -1.19 -14.12
CA VAL A 3 0.07 -2.13 -13.07
C VAL A 3 -0.32 -1.70 -11.65
N LEU A 4 -0.23 -0.40 -11.33
CA LEU A 4 -0.61 0.08 -9.99
C LEU A 4 -2.12 -0.02 -9.75
N HIS A 5 -2.94 0.19 -10.79
CA HIS A 5 -4.38 0.00 -10.69
C HIS A 5 -4.75 -1.48 -10.53
N GLU A 6 -4.05 -2.40 -11.19
CA GLU A 6 -4.25 -3.85 -10.98
C GLU A 6 -4.02 -4.22 -9.52
N TYR A 7 -2.89 -3.79 -8.94
CA TYR A 7 -2.62 -4.00 -7.51
C TYR A 7 -3.67 -3.33 -6.61
N TYR A 8 -4.07 -2.10 -6.92
CA TYR A 8 -5.07 -1.36 -6.15
C TYR A 8 -6.43 -2.08 -6.11
N PHE A 9 -6.95 -2.49 -7.26
CA PHE A 9 -8.24 -3.20 -7.32
C PHE A 9 -8.16 -4.58 -6.68
N GLU A 10 -7.04 -5.29 -6.83
CA GLU A 10 -6.84 -6.58 -6.15
C GLU A 10 -6.83 -6.41 -4.61
N ASN A 11 -6.36 -5.27 -4.10
CA ASN A 11 -6.37 -4.94 -2.67
C ASN A 11 -7.76 -4.62 -2.11
N LEU A 12 -8.83 -4.62 -2.92
CA LEU A 12 -10.17 -4.24 -2.49
C LEU A 12 -11.13 -5.42 -2.53
N ALA A 13 -12.01 -5.49 -1.54
CA ALA A 13 -13.15 -6.38 -1.51
C ALA A 13 -14.36 -5.66 -0.88
N PRO A 14 -15.60 -5.99 -1.27
CA PRO A 14 -16.78 -5.41 -0.65
C PRO A 14 -16.78 -5.66 0.87
N LYS A 15 -16.80 -4.58 1.68
CA LYS A 15 -16.72 -4.61 3.15
C LYS A 15 -15.42 -5.19 3.72
N GLY A 16 -14.37 -5.21 2.91
CA GLY A 16 -13.08 -5.80 3.26
C GLY A 16 -13.12 -7.32 3.28
N ARG A 17 -11.95 -7.93 3.36
CA ARG A 17 -11.82 -9.38 3.45
C ARG A 17 -10.55 -9.76 4.19
N GLY A 18 -10.69 -10.73 5.10
CA GLY A 18 -9.57 -11.23 5.88
C GLY A 18 -9.04 -10.18 6.85
N GLU A 19 -7.87 -10.47 7.40
CA GLU A 19 -7.13 -9.59 8.31
C GLU A 19 -5.64 -9.70 7.99
N PRO A 20 -4.81 -8.74 8.45
CA PRO A 20 -3.36 -8.90 8.38
C PRO A 20 -2.95 -10.25 9.00
N SER A 21 -2.21 -11.05 8.24
CA SER A 21 -1.65 -12.31 8.75
C SER A 21 -0.73 -12.07 9.95
N LYS A 22 -0.42 -13.12 10.72
CA LYS A 22 0.54 -13.01 11.83
C LYS A 22 1.91 -12.57 11.32
N GLU A 23 2.30 -13.07 10.16
CA GLU A 23 3.55 -12.74 9.48
C GLU A 23 3.58 -11.26 9.09
N LEU A 24 2.51 -10.76 8.46
CA LEU A 24 2.39 -9.35 8.10
C LEU A 24 2.39 -8.45 9.34
N SER A 25 1.58 -8.79 10.34
CA SER A 25 1.49 -8.03 11.59
C SER A 25 2.83 -7.97 12.32
N SER A 26 3.57 -9.07 12.34
CA SER A 26 4.91 -9.12 12.93
C SER A 26 5.91 -8.27 12.16
N ALA A 27 5.93 -8.36 10.82
CA ALA A 27 6.80 -7.55 9.98
C ALA A 27 6.51 -6.05 10.16
N LEU A 28 5.23 -5.66 10.17
CA LEU A 28 4.82 -4.29 10.43
C LEU A 28 5.24 -3.82 11.84
N ALA A 29 5.04 -4.64 12.87
CA ALA A 29 5.49 -4.31 14.22
C ALA A 29 7.02 -4.17 14.31
N GLN A 30 7.79 -4.99 13.60
CA GLN A 30 9.24 -4.89 13.57
C GLN A 30 9.73 -3.62 12.87
N ASN A 31 9.07 -3.20 11.80
CA ASN A 31 9.48 -2.04 11.00
C ASN A 31 8.95 -0.69 11.54
N PHE A 32 7.77 -0.69 12.17
CA PHE A 32 7.05 0.54 12.57
C PHE A 32 6.69 0.58 14.06
N GLY A 33 6.95 -0.49 14.82
CA GLY A 33 6.66 -0.63 16.24
C GLY A 33 5.31 -1.27 16.54
N SER A 34 4.26 -1.00 15.75
CA SER A 34 2.98 -1.72 15.80
C SER A 34 2.21 -1.57 14.48
N TYR A 35 1.14 -2.34 14.32
CA TYR A 35 0.23 -2.21 13.17
C TYR A 35 -0.43 -0.82 13.13
N GLU A 36 -0.87 -0.32 14.28
CA GLU A 36 -1.54 0.98 14.42
C GLU A 36 -0.59 2.12 14.02
N LYS A 37 0.66 2.06 14.48
CA LYS A 37 1.71 3.01 14.09
C LYS A 37 2.01 2.96 12.60
N TRP A 38 2.08 1.75 12.03
CA TRP A 38 2.23 1.61 10.58
C TRP A 38 1.06 2.26 9.83
N LYS A 39 -0.18 1.98 10.26
CA LYS A 39 -1.39 2.52 9.62
C LYS A 39 -1.41 4.05 9.68
N GLU A 40 -1.05 4.63 10.83
CA GLU A 40 -0.88 6.08 10.97
C GLU A 40 0.17 6.64 9.99
N CYS A 41 1.35 6.02 9.92
CA CYS A 41 2.39 6.42 8.97
C CYS A 41 1.94 6.27 7.50
N PHE A 42 1.20 5.20 7.17
CA PHE A 42 0.72 4.96 5.81
C PHE A 42 -0.36 5.95 5.40
N THR A 43 -1.30 6.26 6.31
CA THR A 43 -2.29 7.34 6.13
C THR A 43 -1.58 8.67 5.90
N GLY A 44 -0.56 8.99 6.70
CA GLY A 44 0.23 10.21 6.51
C GLY A 44 0.89 10.32 5.14
N VAL A 45 1.36 9.21 4.57
CA VAL A 45 1.86 9.17 3.17
C VAL A 45 0.73 9.44 2.17
N GLY A 46 -0.46 8.84 2.37
CA GLY A 46 -1.62 9.10 1.50
C GLY A 46 -2.14 10.55 1.55
N GLU A 47 -1.91 11.26 2.66
CA GLU A 47 -2.28 12.66 2.84
C GLU A 47 -1.27 13.65 2.22
N MET A 48 -0.12 13.18 1.74
CA MET A 48 0.88 14.05 1.10
C MET A 48 0.29 14.81 -0.10
N ARG A 49 0.71 16.06 -0.25
CA ARG A 49 0.23 16.93 -1.34
C ARG A 49 0.65 16.39 -2.70
N GLY A 50 -0.25 16.51 -3.67
CA GLY A 50 -0.04 16.08 -5.05
C GLY A 50 -0.97 14.94 -5.46
N VAL A 51 -0.69 14.40 -6.64
CA VAL A 51 -1.35 13.23 -7.23
C VAL A 51 -0.36 12.09 -7.27
N GLY A 52 -0.82 10.90 -6.90
CA GLY A 52 0.08 9.77 -6.73
C GLY A 52 -0.52 8.64 -5.94
N TRP A 53 0.36 7.89 -5.28
CA TRP A 53 0.05 6.64 -4.62
C TRP A 53 0.77 6.58 -3.27
N ALA A 54 0.11 5.99 -2.28
CA ALA A 54 0.78 5.50 -1.09
C ALA A 54 1.01 3.99 -1.26
N ILE A 55 2.26 3.55 -1.12
CA ILE A 55 2.63 2.15 -1.35
C ILE A 55 3.49 1.63 -0.21
N LEU A 56 3.08 0.50 0.35
CA LEU A 56 3.89 -0.31 1.25
C LEU A 56 4.73 -1.25 0.38
N TYR A 57 6.03 -1.11 0.45
CA TYR A 57 6.97 -1.96 -0.27
C TYR A 57 7.73 -2.88 0.68
N ARG A 58 8.16 -4.02 0.15
CA ARG A 58 9.16 -4.90 0.76
C ARG A 58 10.48 -4.79 0.01
N ASP A 59 11.57 -4.55 0.73
CA ASP A 59 12.93 -4.67 0.22
C ASP A 59 13.25 -6.16 -0.03
N PRO A 60 13.60 -6.57 -1.26
CA PRO A 60 13.86 -7.97 -1.57
C PRO A 60 15.11 -8.53 -0.88
N THR A 61 16.03 -7.66 -0.45
CA THR A 61 17.31 -8.05 0.17
C THR A 61 17.17 -8.22 1.68
N THR A 62 16.48 -7.27 2.33
CA THR A 62 16.38 -7.22 3.79
C THR A 62 15.04 -7.74 4.33
N ALA A 63 14.07 -8.00 3.44
CA ALA A 63 12.67 -8.29 3.76
C ALA A 63 11.97 -7.19 4.58
N ARG A 64 12.59 -6.01 4.74
CA ARG A 64 12.03 -4.90 5.51
C ARG A 64 10.91 -4.22 4.76
N LEU A 65 9.89 -3.82 5.51
CA LEU A 65 8.75 -3.05 5.01
C LEU A 65 9.00 -1.55 5.15
N SER A 66 8.58 -0.78 4.13
CA SER A 66 8.67 0.69 4.13
C SER A 66 7.53 1.32 3.32
N ASN A 67 7.03 2.47 3.78
CA ASN A 67 6.00 3.25 3.07
C ASN A 67 6.67 4.26 2.14
N HIS A 68 6.17 4.38 0.92
CA HIS A 68 6.67 5.32 -0.08
C HIS A 68 5.52 6.09 -0.74
N TRP A 69 5.75 7.38 -0.95
CA TRP A 69 4.96 8.18 -1.88
C TRP A 69 5.47 7.94 -3.29
N VAL A 70 4.58 7.57 -4.21
CA VAL A 70 4.89 7.49 -5.64
C VAL A 70 4.11 8.54 -6.40
N GLY A 71 4.82 9.53 -6.94
CA GLY A 71 4.26 10.60 -7.74
C GLY A 71 3.87 10.13 -9.14
N LEU A 72 2.79 10.70 -9.68
CA LEU A 72 2.19 10.30 -10.94
C LEU A 72 1.91 8.79 -10.96
N HIS A 73 2.73 8.00 -11.66
CA HIS A 73 2.70 6.54 -11.58
C HIS A 73 4.08 5.88 -11.45
N GLN A 74 5.17 6.65 -11.42
CA GLN A 74 6.53 6.12 -11.56
C GLN A 74 7.57 6.89 -10.74
N ASP A 75 7.25 8.10 -10.29
CA ASP A 75 8.24 8.97 -9.66
C ASP A 75 8.41 8.57 -8.20
N GLY A 76 9.63 8.19 -7.81
CA GLY A 76 9.92 7.72 -6.46
C GLY A 76 9.67 6.22 -6.23
N VAL A 77 9.48 5.41 -7.28
CA VAL A 77 9.41 3.95 -7.15
C VAL A 77 10.80 3.39 -6.78
N PRO A 78 10.97 2.76 -5.60
CA PRO A 78 12.22 2.12 -5.25
C PRO A 78 12.48 0.92 -6.16
N SER A 79 13.63 0.92 -6.84
CA SER A 79 13.96 -0.09 -7.85
C SER A 79 14.08 -1.49 -7.24
N GLY A 80 13.34 -2.44 -7.81
CA GLY A 80 13.36 -3.85 -7.40
C GLY A 80 12.58 -4.17 -6.12
N PHE A 81 11.94 -3.19 -5.49
CA PHE A 81 11.12 -3.43 -4.31
C PHE A 81 9.78 -4.05 -4.70
N ASP A 82 9.30 -4.98 -3.88
CA ASP A 82 8.03 -5.67 -4.12
C ASP A 82 6.86 -4.85 -3.53
N PRO A 83 5.85 -4.44 -4.32
CA PRO A 83 4.67 -3.75 -3.80
C PRO A 83 3.80 -4.73 -3.01
N ILE A 84 3.53 -4.41 -1.75
CA ILE A 84 2.73 -5.23 -0.83
C ILE A 84 1.30 -4.70 -0.75
N LEU A 85 1.12 -3.40 -0.49
CA LEU A 85 -0.16 -2.71 -0.47
C LEU A 85 -0.05 -1.41 -1.26
N VAL A 86 -0.99 -1.18 -2.18
CA VAL A 86 -1.04 -0.03 -3.08
C VAL A 86 -2.38 0.68 -2.88
N MET A 87 -2.32 1.99 -2.61
CA MET A 87 -3.49 2.87 -2.49
C MET A 87 -3.39 4.02 -3.49
N ASP A 88 -4.35 4.13 -4.39
CA ASP A 88 -4.49 5.27 -5.30
C ASP A 88 -4.99 6.49 -4.50
N VAL A 89 -4.34 7.64 -4.63
CA VAL A 89 -4.80 8.92 -4.07
C VAL A 89 -4.91 10.03 -5.11
N TRP A 90 -4.98 9.66 -6.40
CA TRP A 90 -5.46 10.55 -7.44
C TRP A 90 -6.91 10.93 -7.18
N GLU A 91 -7.27 12.19 -7.47
CA GLU A 91 -8.63 12.68 -7.23
C GLU A 91 -9.69 11.84 -7.97
N HIS A 92 -9.37 11.34 -9.18
CA HIS A 92 -10.29 10.46 -9.93
C HIS A 92 -10.68 9.19 -9.18
N ALA A 93 -9.91 8.76 -8.18
CA ALA A 93 -10.16 7.54 -7.44
C ALA A 93 -11.31 7.73 -6.43
N PHE A 94 -11.63 8.98 -6.07
CA PHE A 94 -12.57 9.26 -4.98
C PHE A 94 -13.47 10.48 -5.18
N LEU A 95 -13.27 11.30 -6.22
CA LEU A 95 -13.97 12.59 -6.39
C LEU A 95 -15.50 12.48 -6.43
N LEU A 96 -16.04 11.34 -6.91
CA LEU A 96 -17.49 11.13 -6.99
C LEU A 96 -18.14 10.97 -5.60
N ASP A 97 -17.40 10.40 -4.65
CA ASP A 97 -17.90 10.09 -3.30
C ASP A 97 -17.37 11.06 -2.23
N TYR A 98 -16.18 11.64 -2.45
CA TYR A 98 -15.48 12.50 -1.49
C TYR A 98 -14.91 13.73 -2.18
N LYS A 99 -15.02 14.90 -1.53
CA LYS A 99 -14.36 16.12 -2.03
C LYS A 99 -12.83 15.99 -1.91
N PRO A 100 -12.03 16.75 -2.69
CA PRO A 100 -10.58 16.79 -2.54
C PRO A 100 -10.10 17.08 -1.11
N SER A 101 -10.85 17.91 -0.36
CA SER A 101 -10.59 18.22 1.05
C SER A 101 -10.93 17.08 2.02
N GLU A 102 -11.62 16.04 1.56
CA GLU A 102 -12.09 14.90 2.36
C GLU A 102 -11.26 13.64 2.10
N ARG A 103 -10.03 13.79 1.59
CA ARG A 103 -9.12 12.69 1.28
C ARG A 103 -8.93 11.72 2.45
N THR A 104 -8.84 12.22 3.68
CA THR A 104 -8.73 11.38 4.89
C THR A 104 -9.91 10.41 5.02
N LYS A 105 -11.15 10.85 4.70
CA LYS A 105 -12.34 9.98 4.73
C LYS A 105 -12.27 8.90 3.65
N TYR A 106 -11.73 9.22 2.48
CA TYR A 106 -11.48 8.22 1.44
C TYR A 106 -10.44 7.18 1.90
N ILE A 107 -9.36 7.60 2.56
CA ILE A 107 -8.34 6.68 3.10
C ILE A 107 -8.96 5.75 4.17
N GLU A 108 -9.82 6.28 5.05
CA GLU A 108 -10.56 5.48 6.02
C GLU A 108 -11.47 4.44 5.32
N ALA A 109 -12.19 4.87 4.27
CA ALA A 109 -13.03 3.99 3.48
C ALA A 109 -12.22 2.91 2.73
N PHE A 110 -11.04 3.27 2.21
CA PHE A 110 -10.10 2.32 1.63
C PHE A 110 -9.75 1.23 2.65
N PHE A 111 -9.29 1.61 3.86
CA PHE A 111 -8.95 0.65 4.92
C PHE A 111 -10.13 -0.24 5.35
N ALA A 112 -11.35 0.28 5.34
CA ALA A 112 -12.56 -0.51 5.62
C ALA A 112 -12.89 -1.54 4.53
N ASN A 113 -12.31 -1.40 3.34
CA ASN A 113 -12.56 -2.27 2.18
C ASN A 113 -11.31 -3.04 1.72
N VAL A 114 -10.24 -3.05 2.51
CA VAL A 114 -9.03 -3.80 2.17
C VAL A 114 -9.31 -5.31 2.14
N ASN A 115 -8.87 -5.95 1.07
CA ASN A 115 -8.72 -7.38 0.94
C ASN A 115 -7.30 -7.79 1.33
N TRP A 116 -7.16 -8.38 2.52
CA TRP A 116 -5.87 -8.79 3.07
C TRP A 116 -5.32 -10.09 2.46
N ASP A 117 -6.15 -10.90 1.81
CA ASP A 117 -5.72 -12.18 1.21
C ASP A 117 -4.57 -12.02 0.20
N PRO A 118 -4.67 -11.17 -0.84
CA PRO A 118 -3.58 -10.96 -1.79
C PRO A 118 -2.37 -10.26 -1.15
N ILE A 119 -2.59 -9.35 -0.20
CA ILE A 119 -1.52 -8.65 0.52
C ILE A 119 -0.67 -9.67 1.32
N ASN A 120 -1.35 -10.55 2.05
CA ASN A 120 -0.73 -11.65 2.78
C ASN A 120 -0.04 -12.64 1.82
N ALA A 121 -0.61 -12.90 0.65
CA ALA A 121 0.00 -13.77 -0.36
C ALA A 121 1.32 -13.18 -0.92
N ARG A 122 1.33 -11.90 -1.31
CA ARG A 122 2.54 -11.21 -1.81
C ARG A 122 3.68 -11.20 -0.78
N LEU A 123 3.35 -11.11 0.52
CA LEU A 123 4.36 -11.20 1.57
C LEU A 123 4.98 -12.60 1.68
N ARG A 124 4.22 -13.66 1.38
CA ARG A 124 4.70 -15.06 1.41
C ARG A 124 5.49 -15.43 0.16
N GLU A 125 5.25 -14.76 -0.96
CA GLU A 125 6.05 -14.98 -2.16
C GLU A 125 7.52 -14.66 -1.87
N PRO A 126 8.45 -15.55 -2.27
CA PRO A 126 9.87 -15.26 -2.12
C PRO A 126 10.17 -13.95 -2.85
N ALA A 127 11.00 -13.11 -2.23
CA ALA A 127 11.50 -11.90 -2.86
C ALA A 127 12.03 -12.25 -4.24
N ARG A 128 11.51 -11.59 -5.29
CA ARG A 128 11.89 -11.92 -6.66
C ARG A 128 13.40 -11.74 -6.78
N PRO A 129 14.17 -12.79 -7.10
CA PRO A 129 15.61 -12.68 -7.14
C PRO A 129 15.97 -11.63 -8.17
N ARG A 130 16.83 -10.69 -7.78
CA ARG A 130 17.45 -9.76 -8.72
C ARG A 130 18.17 -10.62 -9.76
N ALA A 131 17.71 -10.59 -11.01
CA ALA A 131 18.44 -11.25 -12.09
C ALA A 131 19.87 -10.70 -12.04
N ALA A 132 20.84 -11.58 -11.80
CA ALA A 132 22.24 -11.20 -11.83
C ALA A 132 22.54 -10.71 -13.25
N ALA A 133 22.95 -9.44 -13.37
CA ALA A 133 23.53 -8.91 -14.59
C ALA A 133 24.97 -9.38 -14.71
#